data_AF-A0A136HNN7-F1
#
_entry.id   AF-A0A136HNN7-F1
#
_cell.length_a   1.000
_cell.length_b   1.000
_cell.length_c   1.000
_cell.angle_alpha   90.00
_cell.angle_beta   90.00
_cell.angle_gamma   90.00
#
_symmetry.space_group_name_H-M   'P 1'
#
loop_
_entity.id
_entity.type
_entity.pdbx_description
1 polymer ?
#
loop_
_entity_poly.entity_id
_entity_poly.type
_entity_poly.pdbx_seq_one_letter_code
_entity_poly.pdbx_strand_id
1 'polypeptide(L)'
;MITHNGKKYRINNGEGRCGLYTPMLHQMIDQFEIAQQKWNRVFVLRVELHMPHETQDNKCITNFNKRLFKRLRRVYGFKNIGFCWAREYHGKGKGQHYHYALFLDGNKIRHSSRINEPIRASWERPMGGYSLGYIKRPFYFVDHESIAQDAIYPSFVFS
;
A
#
# COMPACT_ATOMS: atom_id res chain seq x y z
N MET A 1 -11.50 11.35 12.35
CA MET A 1 -12.26 11.28 11.08
C MET A 1 -11.68 12.32 10.16
N ILE A 2 -11.55 12.02 8.87
CA ILE A 2 -11.17 13.01 7.84
C ILE A 2 -12.30 13.13 6.83
N THR A 3 -12.51 14.33 6.30
CA THR A 3 -13.46 14.57 5.21
C THR A 3 -12.67 14.72 3.92
N HIS A 4 -13.04 13.97 2.89
CA HIS A 4 -12.46 14.02 1.55
C HIS A 4 -13.56 13.86 0.51
N ASN A 5 -13.63 14.76 -0.47
CA ASN A 5 -14.70 14.77 -1.50
C ASN A 5 -16.14 14.65 -0.93
N GLY A 6 -16.40 15.25 0.23
CA GLY A 6 -17.70 15.18 0.91
C GLY A 6 -17.99 13.86 1.64
N LYS A 7 -17.13 12.84 1.50
CA LYS A 7 -17.20 11.58 2.26
C LYS A 7 -16.38 11.68 3.55
N LYS A 8 -16.85 11.00 4.60
CA LYS A 8 -16.12 10.89 5.87
C LYS A 8 -15.43 9.54 5.97
N TYR A 9 -14.14 9.58 6.27
CA TYR A 9 -13.32 8.39 6.46
C TYR A 9 -12.86 8.28 7.91
N ARG A 10 -12.99 7.07 8.46
CA ARG A 10 -12.38 6.76 9.76
C ARG A 10 -10.87 6.69 9.56
N ILE A 11 -10.14 7.35 10.45
CA ILE A 11 -8.67 7.33 10.48
C ILE A 11 -8.24 6.84 11.85
N ASN A 12 -7.21 6.01 11.88
CA ASN A 12 -6.57 5.62 13.13
C ASN A 12 -5.38 6.56 13.38
N ASN A 13 -5.50 7.47 14.35
CA ASN A 13 -4.44 8.40 14.73
C ASN A 13 -3.59 7.90 15.92
N GLY A 14 -3.65 6.61 16.26
CA GLY A 14 -2.90 6.06 17.40
C GLY A 14 -3.09 6.86 18.69
N GLU A 15 -4.35 7.26 18.99
CA GLU A 15 -4.70 8.13 20.13
C GLU A 15 -3.96 9.50 20.15
N GLY A 16 -3.58 10.04 18.99
CA GLY A 16 -2.88 11.32 18.89
C GLY A 16 -1.35 11.22 19.04
N ARG A 17 -0.78 10.01 19.04
CA ARG A 17 0.66 9.77 19.22
C ARG A 17 1.45 9.56 17.92
N CYS A 18 0.77 9.37 16.78
CA CYS A 18 1.41 9.22 15.48
C CYS A 18 1.22 10.49 14.63
N GLY A 19 2.28 10.91 13.95
CA GLY A 19 2.26 12.11 13.11
C GLY A 19 1.42 11.86 11.86
N LEU A 20 0.17 12.30 11.86
CA LEU A 20 -0.73 12.09 10.74
C LEU A 20 -0.35 13.03 9.57
N TYR A 21 0.43 12.54 8.61
CA TYR A 21 0.74 13.31 7.40
C TYR A 21 -0.48 13.31 6.45
N THR A 22 -1.35 14.30 6.65
CA THR A 22 -2.62 14.44 5.96
C THR A 22 -2.53 14.46 4.42
N PRO A 23 -1.48 15.00 3.76
CA PRO A 23 -1.44 15.00 2.30
C PRO A 23 -1.31 13.59 1.68
N MET A 24 -0.49 12.71 2.25
CA MET A 24 -0.37 11.31 1.74
C MET A 24 -1.65 10.53 1.98
N LEU A 25 -2.34 10.81 3.08
CA LEU A 25 -3.65 10.25 3.38
C LEU A 25 -4.68 10.63 2.30
N HIS A 26 -4.78 11.91 1.96
CA HIS A 26 -5.66 12.36 0.87
C HIS A 26 -5.31 11.70 -0.47
N GLN A 27 -4.02 11.62 -0.83
CA GLN A 27 -3.58 10.96 -2.06
C GLN A 27 -3.95 9.47 -2.09
N MET A 28 -3.88 8.79 -0.96
CA MET A 28 -4.28 7.39 -0.87
C MET A 28 -5.80 7.23 -1.01
N ILE A 29 -6.60 8.12 -0.40
CA ILE A 29 -8.06 8.15 -0.60
C ILE A 29 -8.38 8.40 -2.08
N ASP A 30 -7.70 9.34 -2.75
CA ASP A 30 -7.89 9.60 -4.18
C ASP A 30 -7.63 8.35 -5.03
N GLN A 31 -6.51 7.66 -4.81
CA GLN A 31 -6.18 6.43 -5.54
C GLN A 31 -7.24 5.33 -5.31
N PHE A 32 -7.76 5.25 -4.10
CA PHE A 32 -8.80 4.29 -3.75
C PHE A 32 -10.15 4.62 -4.40
N GLU A 33 -10.59 5.89 -4.37
CA GLU A 33 -11.82 6.33 -5.02
C GLU A 33 -11.75 6.12 -6.55
N ILE A 34 -10.60 6.41 -7.16
CA ILE A 34 -10.36 6.11 -8.58
C ILE A 34 -10.46 4.60 -8.84
N ALA A 35 -9.90 3.77 -7.97
CA ALA A 35 -9.98 2.32 -8.11
C ALA A 35 -11.42 1.81 -8.00
N GLN A 36 -12.23 2.35 -7.08
CA GLN A 36 -13.64 2.00 -6.94
C GLN A 36 -14.50 2.41 -8.13
N GLN A 37 -14.25 3.60 -8.69
CA GLN A 37 -14.95 4.05 -9.90
C GLN A 37 -14.60 3.17 -11.11
N LYS A 38 -13.39 2.59 -11.11
CA LYS A 38 -12.88 1.82 -12.25
C LYS A 38 -13.22 0.33 -12.20
N TRP A 39 -13.30 -0.25 -11.01
CA TRP A 39 -13.47 -1.68 -10.83
C TRP A 39 -14.60 -1.99 -9.86
N ASN A 40 -15.52 -2.87 -10.28
CA ASN A 40 -16.64 -3.31 -9.44
C ASN A 40 -16.21 -4.04 -8.15
N ARG A 41 -15.00 -4.62 -8.15
CA ARG A 41 -14.37 -5.23 -6.99
C ARG A 41 -12.91 -4.82 -6.94
N VAL A 42 -12.52 -4.05 -5.93
CA VAL A 42 -11.14 -3.57 -5.74
C VAL A 42 -10.42 -4.48 -4.76
N PHE A 43 -9.30 -5.05 -5.17
CA PHE A 43 -8.37 -5.68 -4.24
C PHE A 43 -7.40 -4.64 -3.70
N VAL A 44 -7.48 -4.38 -2.40
CA VAL A 44 -6.58 -3.49 -1.67
C VAL A 44 -5.57 -4.35 -0.92
N LEU A 45 -4.28 -4.08 -1.08
CA LEU A 45 -3.22 -4.78 -0.36
C LEU A 45 -2.22 -3.78 0.21
N ARG A 46 -2.05 -3.83 1.53
CA ARG A 46 -1.01 -3.12 2.28
C ARG A 46 0.25 -3.97 2.35
N VAL A 47 1.38 -3.31 2.17
CA VAL A 47 2.72 -3.90 2.23
C VAL A 47 3.63 -2.97 3.01
N GLU A 48 4.30 -3.51 4.01
CA GLU A 48 5.37 -2.82 4.75
C GLU A 48 6.71 -3.22 4.13
N LEU A 49 7.45 -2.25 3.61
CA LEU A 49 8.69 -2.46 2.87
C LEU A 49 9.87 -1.93 3.69
N HIS A 50 10.62 -2.84 4.31
CA HIS A 50 11.77 -2.50 5.15
C HIS A 50 13.07 -2.53 4.36
N MET A 51 13.98 -1.61 4.71
CA MET A 51 15.36 -1.64 4.28
C MET A 51 16.30 -1.16 5.39
N PRO A 52 17.54 -1.70 5.48
CA PRO A 52 18.40 -1.52 6.64
C PRO A 52 19.09 -0.15 6.69
N HIS A 53 19.04 0.62 5.61
CA HIS A 53 19.74 1.89 5.48
C HIS A 53 18.82 2.97 4.95
N GLU A 54 19.15 4.21 5.28
CA GLU A 54 18.42 5.38 4.81
C GLU A 54 18.92 5.82 3.43
N THR A 55 18.01 6.28 2.58
CA THR A 55 18.32 6.88 1.29
C THR A 55 17.80 8.30 1.25
N GLN A 56 18.61 9.20 0.70
CA GLN A 56 18.19 10.59 0.50
C GLN A 56 17.05 10.67 -0.53
N ASP A 57 17.03 9.76 -1.51
CA ASP A 57 16.02 9.69 -2.56
C ASP A 57 15.04 8.51 -2.41
N ASN A 58 14.06 8.44 -3.31
CA ASN A 58 13.04 7.38 -3.40
C ASN A 58 13.25 6.48 -4.63
N LYS A 59 14.49 6.31 -5.11
CA LYS A 59 14.76 5.44 -6.27
C LYS A 59 14.45 3.97 -5.96
N CYS A 60 14.60 3.54 -4.71
CA CYS A 60 14.30 2.16 -4.31
C CYS A 60 12.82 1.80 -4.57
N ILE A 61 11.88 2.67 -4.19
CA ILE A 61 10.45 2.43 -4.41
C ILE A 61 10.08 2.55 -5.90
N THR A 62 10.73 3.46 -6.64
CA THR A 62 10.56 3.56 -8.09
C THR A 62 10.99 2.26 -8.78
N ASN A 63 12.13 1.70 -8.39
CA ASN A 63 12.64 0.45 -8.93
C ASN A 63 11.80 -0.76 -8.52
N PHE A 64 11.27 -0.76 -7.29
CA PHE A 64 10.29 -1.74 -6.83
C PHE A 64 9.05 -1.73 -7.73
N ASN A 65 8.44 -0.56 -7.95
CA ASN A 65 7.26 -0.41 -8.81
C ASN A 65 7.52 -0.94 -10.24
N LYS A 66 8.67 -0.59 -10.83
CA LYS A 66 9.04 -1.09 -12.16
C LYS A 66 9.05 -2.62 -12.22
N ARG A 67 9.67 -3.28 -11.23
CA ARG A 67 9.73 -4.76 -11.15
C ARG A 67 8.35 -5.36 -10.88
N LEU A 68 7.64 -4.85 -9.87
CA LEU A 68 6.34 -5.34 -9.45
C LEU A 68 5.33 -5.23 -10.59
N PHE A 69 5.21 -4.06 -11.21
CA PHE A 69 4.21 -3.84 -12.26
C PHE A 69 4.47 -4.69 -13.49
N LYS A 70 5.75 -4.91 -13.85
CA LYS A 70 6.11 -5.84 -14.92
C LYS A 70 5.62 -7.26 -14.60
N ARG A 71 5.82 -7.73 -13.37
CA ARG A 71 5.35 -9.06 -12.93
C ARG A 71 3.84 -9.16 -12.90
N LEU A 72 3.16 -8.17 -12.31
CA LEU A 72 1.70 -8.12 -12.21
C LEU A 72 1.03 -8.11 -13.60
N ARG A 73 1.57 -7.33 -14.54
CA ARG A 73 1.11 -7.33 -15.94
C ARG A 73 1.28 -8.70 -16.60
N ARG A 74 2.44 -9.35 -16.40
CA ARG A 74 2.72 -10.65 -17.00
C ARG A 74 1.86 -11.78 -16.43
N VAL A 75 1.69 -11.81 -15.11
CA VAL A 75 1.01 -12.92 -14.42
C VAL A 75 -0.51 -12.80 -14.48
N TYR A 76 -1.04 -11.57 -14.37
CA TYR A 76 -2.48 -11.34 -14.22
C TYR A 76 -3.10 -10.52 -15.37
N GLY A 77 -2.29 -9.96 -16.29
CA GLY A 77 -2.82 -9.14 -17.38
C GLY A 77 -3.46 -7.83 -16.92
N PHE A 78 -2.97 -7.24 -15.82
CA PHE A 78 -3.47 -5.93 -15.36
C PHE A 78 -3.12 -4.83 -16.37
N LYS A 79 -4.12 -4.08 -16.85
CA LYS A 79 -3.90 -2.92 -17.72
C LYS A 79 -3.58 -1.66 -16.90
N ASN A 80 -4.19 -1.56 -15.73
CA ASN A 80 -4.01 -0.46 -14.79
C ASN A 80 -3.68 -1.03 -13.42
N ILE A 81 -2.85 -0.31 -12.69
CA ILE A 81 -2.39 -0.66 -11.35
C ILE A 81 -2.43 0.65 -10.54
N GLY A 82 -3.30 0.73 -9.54
CA GLY A 82 -3.32 1.83 -8.60
C GLY A 82 -2.35 1.54 -7.47
N PHE A 83 -1.69 2.56 -6.94
CA PHE A 83 -0.79 2.41 -5.79
C PHE A 83 -0.54 3.76 -5.12
N CYS A 84 -0.15 3.71 -3.86
CA CYS A 84 0.42 4.84 -3.14
C CYS A 84 1.46 4.34 -2.14
N TRP A 85 2.29 5.25 -1.65
CA TRP A 85 3.26 4.92 -0.62
C TRP A 85 3.61 6.13 0.22
N ALA A 86 4.00 5.87 1.47
CA ALA A 86 4.60 6.84 2.37
C ALA A 86 5.95 6.33 2.84
N ARG A 87 6.89 7.25 3.08
CA ARG A 87 8.21 6.93 3.64
C ARG A 87 8.22 7.39 5.10
N GLU A 88 8.50 6.47 6.01
CA GLU A 88 8.70 6.74 7.42
C GLU A 88 10.21 6.72 7.75
N TYR A 89 10.62 7.65 8.59
CA TYR A 89 12.01 7.84 9.01
C TYR A 89 12.13 7.64 10.52
N HIS A 90 12.81 6.58 10.94
CA HIS A 90 12.93 6.22 12.35
C HIS A 90 14.14 6.84 13.06
N GLY A 91 14.92 7.69 12.38
CA GLY A 91 16.15 8.26 12.92
C GLY A 91 17.41 7.51 12.47
N LYS A 92 18.54 8.23 12.48
CA LYS A 92 19.85 7.74 12.00
C LYS A 92 20.15 6.33 12.50
N GLY A 93 20.36 5.42 11.55
CA GLY A 93 20.81 4.05 11.81
C GLY A 93 19.70 3.05 12.14
N LYS A 94 18.43 3.48 12.16
CA LYS A 94 17.28 2.59 12.38
C LYS A 94 16.66 2.04 11.09
N GLY A 95 17.24 2.38 9.94
CA GLY A 95 16.77 1.96 8.62
C GLY A 95 15.56 2.77 8.16
N GLN A 96 15.04 2.38 7.00
CA GLN A 96 13.99 3.10 6.30
C GLN A 96 12.81 2.18 6.01
N HIS A 97 11.62 2.73 6.18
CA HIS A 97 10.37 1.99 6.02
C HIS A 97 9.47 2.68 5.00
N TYR A 98 8.89 1.90 4.09
CA TYR A 98 7.79 2.39 3.26
C TYR A 98 6.49 1.65 3.59
N HIS A 99 5.46 2.43 3.91
CA HIS A 99 4.08 1.97 3.92
C HIS A 99 3.57 2.04 2.49
N TYR A 100 3.27 0.89 1.89
CA TYR A 100 2.82 0.80 0.50
C TYR A 100 1.41 0.24 0.45
N ALA A 101 0.57 0.79 -0.43
CA ALA A 101 -0.74 0.22 -0.74
C ALA A 101 -0.89 0.01 -2.24
N LEU A 102 -1.47 -1.13 -2.60
CA LEU A 102 -1.72 -1.55 -3.97
C LEU A 102 -3.23 -1.71 -4.18
N PHE A 103 -3.72 -1.16 -5.29
CA PHE A 103 -5.13 -1.23 -5.70
C PHE A 103 -5.21 -1.91 -7.07
N LEU A 104 -5.89 -3.06 -7.11
CA LEU A 104 -5.98 -3.90 -8.29
C LEU A 104 -7.44 -4.26 -8.61
N ASP A 105 -7.68 -4.63 -9.87
CA ASP A 105 -8.91 -5.29 -10.29
C ASP A 105 -9.05 -6.65 -9.55
N GLY A 106 -9.90 -6.67 -8.53
CA GLY A 106 -10.11 -7.83 -7.68
C GLY A 106 -10.69 -9.01 -8.43
N ASN A 107 -11.37 -8.81 -9.58
CA ASN A 107 -11.93 -9.91 -10.37
C ASN A 107 -10.85 -10.75 -11.06
N LYS A 108 -9.65 -10.19 -11.24
CA LYS A 108 -8.50 -10.92 -11.79
C LYS A 108 -7.73 -11.73 -10.74
N ILE A 109 -8.05 -11.56 -9.46
CA ILE A 109 -7.36 -12.21 -8.35
C ILE A 109 -8.26 -13.30 -7.79
N ARG A 110 -7.91 -14.55 -8.07
CA ARG A 110 -8.60 -15.74 -7.52
C ARG A 110 -8.10 -16.12 -6.13
N HIS A 111 -6.79 -16.00 -5.91
CA HIS A 111 -6.15 -16.34 -4.63
C HIS A 111 -5.23 -15.19 -4.22
N SER A 112 -5.60 -14.48 -3.15
CA SER A 112 -4.85 -13.31 -2.66
C SER A 112 -3.40 -13.64 -2.30
N SER A 113 -3.14 -14.85 -1.79
CA SER A 113 -1.78 -15.32 -1.44
C SER A 113 -0.81 -15.30 -2.62
N ARG A 114 -1.29 -15.47 -3.86
CA ARG A 114 -0.45 -15.47 -5.07
C ARG A 114 0.09 -14.09 -5.44
N ILE A 115 -0.40 -13.01 -4.81
CA ILE A 115 0.15 -11.65 -5.00
C ILE A 115 1.43 -11.47 -4.19
N ASN A 116 1.61 -12.22 -3.10
CA ASN A 116 2.78 -12.10 -2.22
C ASN A 116 4.09 -12.45 -2.94
N GLU A 117 4.09 -13.45 -3.80
CA GLU A 117 5.29 -13.87 -4.54
C GLU A 117 5.82 -12.76 -5.48
N PRO A 118 5.01 -12.14 -6.37
CA PRO A 118 5.43 -10.98 -7.14
C PRO A 118 5.99 -9.83 -6.30
N ILE A 119 5.45 -9.59 -5.10
CA ILE A 119 5.91 -8.53 -4.19
C ILE A 119 7.27 -8.88 -3.62
N ARG A 120 7.41 -10.07 -3.02
CA ARG A 120 8.68 -10.59 -2.48
C ARG A 120 9.77 -10.56 -3.55
N ALA A 121 9.50 -11.13 -4.72
CA ALA A 121 10.42 -11.17 -5.86
C ALA A 121 10.73 -9.79 -6.48
N SER A 122 10.06 -8.72 -6.04
CA SER A 122 10.33 -7.34 -6.46
C SER A 122 11.04 -6.51 -5.40
N TRP A 123 10.94 -6.90 -4.12
CA TRP A 123 11.51 -6.15 -2.99
C TRP A 123 12.66 -6.88 -2.31
N GLU A 124 12.45 -8.14 -1.92
CA GLU A 124 13.35 -8.85 -1.02
C GLU A 124 14.73 -9.05 -1.66
N ARG A 125 15.76 -8.85 -0.83
CA ARG A 125 17.15 -9.08 -1.19
C ARG A 125 17.80 -9.88 -0.06
N PRO A 126 17.98 -11.21 -0.21
CA PRO A 126 18.47 -12.08 0.85
C PRO A 126 19.80 -11.60 1.47
N MET A 127 20.68 -11.02 0.66
CA MET A 127 21.98 -10.49 1.13
C MET A 127 21.99 -8.98 1.45
N GLY A 128 20.87 -8.27 1.27
CA GLY A 128 20.81 -6.81 1.35
C GLY A 128 19.87 -6.26 2.42
N GLY A 129 19.22 -7.11 3.21
CA GLY A 129 18.34 -6.71 4.32
C GLY A 129 17.00 -6.09 3.90
N TYR A 130 16.64 -6.14 2.61
CA TYR A 130 15.32 -5.70 2.16
C TYR A 130 14.30 -6.80 2.49
N SER A 131 13.31 -6.49 3.32
CA SER A 131 12.30 -7.45 3.79
C SER A 131 10.90 -6.87 3.78
N LEU A 132 9.89 -7.75 3.88
CA LEU A 132 8.51 -7.37 4.08
C LEU A 132 8.17 -7.41 5.57
N GLY A 133 7.48 -6.37 6.07
CA GLY A 133 6.88 -6.36 7.40
C GLY A 133 5.69 -7.31 7.52
N TYR A 134 5.32 -7.64 8.76
CA TYR A 134 4.18 -8.50 9.06
C TYR A 134 2.93 -7.66 9.37
N ILE A 135 1.85 -7.94 8.65
CA ILE A 135 0.55 -7.30 8.86
C ILE A 135 -0.49 -8.40 9.05
N LYS A 136 -1.23 -8.35 10.17
CA LYS A 136 -2.24 -9.37 10.53
C LYS A 136 -3.35 -9.54 9.49
N ARG A 137 -3.76 -8.43 8.86
CA ARG A 137 -4.78 -8.41 7.79
C ARG A 137 -4.31 -7.46 6.68
N PRO A 138 -3.48 -7.96 5.73
CA PRO A 138 -2.84 -7.10 4.76
C PRO A 138 -3.76 -6.74 3.59
N PHE A 139 -4.84 -7.47 3.33
CA PHE A 139 -5.67 -7.26 2.15
C PHE A 139 -7.17 -7.26 2.43
N TYR A 140 -7.90 -6.60 1.52
CA TYR A 140 -9.35 -6.52 1.48
C TYR A 140 -9.85 -6.63 0.03
N PHE A 141 -10.98 -7.29 -0.17
CA PHE A 141 -11.76 -7.17 -1.41
C PHE A 141 -12.91 -6.22 -1.13
N VAL A 142 -12.89 -5.07 -1.79
CA VAL A 142 -13.88 -4.01 -1.61
C VAL A 142 -14.81 -3.99 -2.81
N ASP A 143 -16.05 -4.38 -2.59
CA ASP A 143 -17.18 -4.27 -3.52
C ASP A 143 -18.36 -3.48 -2.92
N HIS A 144 -18.28 -3.12 -1.63
CA HIS A 144 -19.28 -2.33 -0.92
C HIS A 144 -18.65 -1.32 0.05
N GLU A 145 -19.38 -0.24 0.34
CA GLU A 145 -18.93 0.91 1.14
C GLU A 145 -18.59 0.54 2.59
N SER A 146 -19.26 -0.48 3.17
CA SER A 146 -18.95 -0.96 4.53
C SER A 146 -17.52 -1.52 4.63
N ILE A 147 -17.10 -2.32 3.65
CA ILE A 147 -15.75 -2.89 3.58
C ILE A 147 -14.73 -1.83 3.19
N ALA A 148 -15.15 -0.80 2.44
CA ALA A 148 -14.29 0.30 2.06
C ALA A 148 -13.67 0.98 3.28
N GLN A 149 -14.49 1.28 4.31
CA GLN A 149 -14.01 1.87 5.56
C GLN A 149 -13.03 0.96 6.30
N ASP A 150 -13.26 -0.37 6.31
CA ASP A 150 -12.37 -1.34 6.95
C ASP A 150 -11.05 -1.54 6.22
N ALA A 151 -11.03 -1.37 4.89
CA ALA A 151 -9.81 -1.41 4.09
C ALA A 151 -8.95 -0.16 4.29
N ILE A 152 -9.61 0.97 4.53
CA ILE A 152 -9.03 2.30 4.67
C ILE A 152 -8.48 2.53 6.09
N TYR A 153 -9.27 2.21 7.11
CA TYR A 153 -9.00 2.56 8.51
C TYR A 153 -7.62 2.11 9.04
N PRO A 154 -7.18 0.85 8.85
CA PRO A 154 -5.86 0.39 9.27
C PRO A 154 -4.74 0.74 8.28
N SER A 155 -5.09 1.15 7.06
CA SER A 155 -4.12 1.48 6.00
C SER A 155 -3.64 2.93 6.05
N PHE A 156 -4.25 3.75 6.91
CA PHE A 156 -3.95 5.18 7.09
C PHE A 156 -3.09 5.51 8.31
N VAL A 157 -2.48 4.50 8.93
CA VAL A 157 -1.45 4.71 9.95
C VAL A 157 -0.11 4.78 9.23
N PHE A 158 0.36 6.02 9.04
CA PHE A 158 1.77 6.30 8.78
C PHE A 158 2.32 6.79 10.11
N SER A 159 3.03 5.92 10.85
CA SER A 159 3.69 6.33 12.09
C SER A 159 4.89 7.22 11.80
#